data_AF-A0A2G4GA70-F1
#
_entry.id   AF-A0A2G4GA70-F1
#
_cell.length_a   1.000
_cell.length_b   1.000
_cell.length_c   1.000
_cell.angle_alpha   90.00
_cell.angle_beta   90.00
_cell.angle_gamma   90.00
#
_symmetry.space_group_name_H-M   'P 1'
#
loop_
_entity.id
_entity.type
_entity.pdbx_description
1 polymer ?
#
loop_
_entity_poly.entity_id
_entity_poly.type
_entity_poly.pdbx_seq_one_letter_code
_entity_poly.pdbx_strand_id
1 'polypeptide(L)'
;MPPMNIEASECTMKRGDVSGNHRGPVAFMMASRFSSALSPITRSRRAPAMARRIDSTRSEMAAGTSGMSLSCHPQWGIARRMRHMMTTYTLSHVTDAPVPSTQSSRMPRWVPRAVVIFWMGFIGTLVLRFTFHRLNNFLILMLVSLFIALALEPAVNKLVAKGRGRRASTGMLLLGLLLIVFAFVGAVGTIVGQQVADVLSNSEQYVNDTVKILNDTFGSQIDAASVNERITNPTGPVQKFIDSQQDKVFNLSVQALGVLFQMFTVLLFSYYLVADGPRLRRSICSRLRPEKQRQVLNAWELAITKTGGYLYSRALLAVISSFFHWIAFQAIGIPAPIAMALWVGLVSQFLPVIGTYIAGVLPLVLTFVESPIKALIVVGFIAVFQQLENYLFAPKVTARTLELHPALAFGGALVGGAVLGPVGAILALPAVAMGQALASSWGTRHEVIEDPLTFLQAAKPPRAKRGSRKSPPA
;
A
#
# COMPACT_ATOMS: atom_id res chain seq x y z
N MET A 1 63.72 -38.81 30.67
CA MET A 1 63.47 -37.81 31.74
C MET A 1 62.18 -37.07 31.40
N PRO A 2 61.35 -36.75 32.40
CA PRO A 2 59.98 -37.26 32.44
C PRO A 2 58.95 -36.09 32.54
N PRO A 3 57.75 -36.24 33.14
CA PRO A 3 56.46 -36.05 32.46
C PRO A 3 55.66 -34.87 33.04
N MET A 4 54.42 -34.64 32.59
CA MET A 4 53.44 -33.93 33.42
C MET A 4 52.07 -34.63 33.40
N ASN A 5 51.93 -35.43 34.44
CA ASN A 5 50.77 -35.90 35.20
C ASN A 5 49.34 -35.72 34.67
N ILE A 6 48.71 -36.89 34.64
CA ILE A 6 47.31 -37.19 34.83
C ILE A 6 46.88 -36.77 36.24
N GLU A 7 45.70 -36.17 36.37
CA GLU A 7 44.87 -36.28 37.57
C GLU A 7 43.45 -36.68 37.15
N ALA A 8 42.98 -37.77 37.72
CA ALA A 8 41.63 -38.31 37.61
C ALA A 8 41.03 -38.39 39.01
N SER A 9 39.77 -38.02 39.18
CA SER A 9 38.86 -38.47 40.25
C SER A 9 37.47 -37.87 39.98
N GLU A 10 36.52 -38.68 39.52
CA GLU A 10 35.43 -39.29 40.31
C GLU A 10 34.35 -38.30 40.79
N CYS A 11 33.15 -38.34 40.21
CA CYS A 11 32.02 -39.19 40.62
C CYS A 11 31.33 -38.71 41.92
N THR A 12 30.22 -37.98 41.78
CA THR A 12 29.12 -38.06 42.75
C THR A 12 27.76 -38.03 42.05
N MET A 13 27.16 -39.21 42.03
CA MET A 13 25.79 -39.53 41.70
C MET A 13 24.86 -38.92 42.78
N LYS A 14 23.80 -38.20 42.38
CA LYS A 14 22.64 -37.95 43.25
C LYS A 14 21.39 -38.55 42.62
N ARG A 15 21.04 -39.74 43.12
CA ARG A 15 19.72 -40.38 42.99
C ARG A 15 18.79 -39.85 44.08
N GLY A 16 17.51 -39.79 43.74
CA GLY A 16 16.37 -39.57 44.63
C GLY A 16 15.33 -38.72 43.88
N ASP A 17 14.10 -39.14 43.61
CA ASP A 17 13.36 -40.29 44.12
C ASP A 17 12.21 -40.63 43.15
N VAL A 18 11.90 -41.92 43.05
CA VAL A 18 10.81 -42.47 42.22
C VAL A 18 9.65 -42.77 43.16
N SER A 19 8.51 -42.12 42.95
CA SER A 19 7.22 -42.60 43.45
C SER A 19 6.28 -42.76 42.26
N GLY A 20 6.03 -44.03 41.93
CA GLY A 20 5.12 -44.42 40.87
C GLY A 20 3.66 -44.42 41.32
N ASN A 21 2.76 -44.28 40.35
CA ASN A 21 1.53 -45.05 40.37
C ASN A 21 1.05 -45.33 38.94
N HIS A 22 1.23 -46.58 38.52
CA HIS A 22 0.63 -47.15 37.33
C HIS A 22 -0.72 -47.76 37.69
N ARG A 23 -1.78 -47.37 36.96
CA ARG A 23 -2.90 -48.26 36.61
C ARG A 23 -3.40 -47.90 35.20
N GLY A 24 -3.10 -48.76 34.22
CA GLY A 24 -3.99 -49.03 33.08
C GLY A 24 -4.80 -50.32 33.37
N PRO A 25 -5.52 -50.95 32.42
CA PRO A 25 -5.78 -50.64 31.00
C PRO A 25 -7.32 -50.49 30.73
N VAL A 26 -7.84 -50.25 29.51
CA VAL A 26 -8.31 -51.24 28.50
C VAL A 26 -8.51 -50.53 27.15
N ALA A 27 -7.66 -50.80 26.16
CA ALA A 27 -7.95 -51.45 24.87
C ALA A 27 -9.32 -51.14 24.20
N PHE A 28 -9.31 -50.46 23.05
CA PHE A 28 -10.13 -50.88 21.91
C PHE A 28 -9.39 -50.63 20.59
N MET A 29 -9.33 -51.71 19.83
CA MET A 29 -8.59 -51.93 18.60
C MET A 29 -9.63 -51.92 17.48
N MET A 30 -9.47 -51.11 16.44
CA MET A 30 -9.98 -51.50 15.13
C MET A 30 -9.19 -50.84 14.00
N ALA A 31 -8.62 -51.72 13.19
CA ALA A 31 -7.83 -51.46 12.00
C ALA A 31 -8.71 -51.46 10.75
N SER A 32 -8.31 -50.71 9.73
CA SER A 32 -8.37 -51.08 8.29
C SER A 32 -7.69 -49.96 7.49
N ARG A 33 -6.48 -50.14 6.97
CA ARG A 33 -6.10 -50.77 5.68
C ARG A 33 -6.74 -50.10 4.45
N PHE A 34 -5.90 -49.42 3.64
CA PHE A 34 -5.79 -49.42 2.17
C PHE A 34 -4.79 -48.31 1.78
N SER A 35 -3.49 -48.58 1.64
CA SER A 35 -2.74 -49.10 0.49
C SER A 35 -2.93 -48.36 -0.84
N SER A 36 -1.82 -47.72 -1.26
CA SER A 36 -1.21 -47.67 -2.62
C SER A 36 -1.95 -47.01 -3.79
N ALA A 37 -1.37 -45.93 -4.34
CA ALA A 37 -0.66 -45.98 -5.63
C ALA A 37 0.02 -44.64 -6.01
N LEU A 38 1.34 -44.71 -6.20
CA LEU A 38 2.21 -43.87 -7.05
C LEU A 38 1.73 -43.93 -8.53
N SER A 39 2.02 -43.07 -9.51
CA SER A 39 2.74 -41.80 -9.71
C SER A 39 2.49 -41.38 -11.21
N PRO A 40 3.33 -40.60 -11.94
CA PRO A 40 2.92 -39.42 -12.73
C PRO A 40 2.90 -39.64 -14.27
N ILE A 41 2.34 -38.68 -15.04
CA ILE A 41 2.57 -38.62 -16.50
C ILE A 41 3.05 -37.23 -16.91
N THR A 42 4.15 -37.25 -17.66
CA THR A 42 4.87 -36.14 -18.25
C THR A 42 4.60 -36.06 -19.76
N ARG A 43 4.71 -34.83 -20.27
CA ARG A 43 5.31 -34.41 -21.57
C ARG A 43 4.59 -34.61 -22.92
N SER A 44 4.68 -33.49 -23.65
CA SER A 44 4.92 -33.32 -25.10
C SER A 44 3.68 -33.29 -26.00
N ARG A 45 3.60 -32.59 -27.13
CA ARG A 45 4.41 -31.56 -27.84
C ARG A 45 3.55 -31.13 -29.06
N ARG A 46 3.73 -29.88 -29.51
CA ARG A 46 3.66 -29.39 -30.91
C ARG A 46 2.31 -29.25 -31.65
N ALA A 47 2.08 -28.02 -32.12
CA ALA A 47 1.28 -27.65 -33.29
C ALA A 47 1.95 -28.16 -34.60
N PRO A 48 1.27 -28.13 -35.77
CA PRO A 48 1.20 -26.90 -36.58
C PRO A 48 -0.10 -26.69 -37.42
N ALA A 49 -0.05 -25.60 -38.20
CA ALA A 49 -1.05 -24.86 -38.96
C ALA A 49 -1.73 -25.52 -40.19
N MET A 50 -2.92 -24.99 -40.54
CA MET A 50 -3.45 -24.65 -41.87
C MET A 50 -4.97 -24.35 -41.71
N ALA A 51 -5.70 -23.58 -42.50
CA ALA A 51 -5.52 -22.43 -43.40
C ALA A 51 -6.93 -22.11 -43.92
N ARG A 52 -7.20 -20.83 -44.25
CA ARG A 52 -8.29 -20.30 -45.12
C ARG A 52 -9.72 -20.34 -44.53
N ARG A 53 -10.66 -19.45 -44.86
CA ARG A 53 -10.80 -18.17 -45.60
C ARG A 53 -12.31 -17.82 -45.52
N ILE A 54 -12.68 -16.57 -45.86
CA ILE A 54 -14.01 -16.05 -46.24
C ILE A 54 -14.71 -15.33 -45.06
N ASP A 55 -14.57 -14.00 -44.90
CA ASP A 55 -15.28 -12.88 -45.57
C ASP A 55 -16.80 -13.06 -45.60
N SER A 56 -17.68 -12.07 -45.54
CA SER A 56 -17.72 -10.70 -45.05
C SER A 56 -19.21 -10.31 -45.22
N THR A 57 -19.70 -9.36 -44.43
CA THR A 57 -20.75 -8.38 -44.82
C THR A 57 -22.08 -8.85 -45.42
N ARG A 58 -23.19 -8.59 -44.72
CA ARG A 58 -24.32 -7.86 -45.35
C ARG A 58 -25.21 -7.14 -44.32
N SER A 59 -25.16 -5.82 -44.37
CA SER A 59 -26.17 -4.89 -43.87
C SER A 59 -27.17 -4.55 -44.99
N GLU A 60 -28.26 -3.88 -44.57
CA GLU A 60 -29.22 -3.09 -45.36
C GLU A 60 -30.34 -3.86 -46.07
N MET A 61 -31.58 -3.37 -46.23
CA MET A 61 -32.47 -2.35 -45.62
C MET A 61 -33.74 -2.38 -46.52
N ALA A 62 -34.87 -1.85 -45.99
CA ALA A 62 -36.06 -1.39 -46.74
C ALA A 62 -36.95 -2.49 -47.38
N ALA A 63 -38.26 -2.35 -47.58
CA ALA A 63 -39.35 -1.45 -47.19
C ALA A 63 -40.64 -2.08 -47.77
N GLY A 64 -41.83 -1.62 -47.39
CA GLY A 64 -43.00 -1.74 -48.26
C GLY A 64 -44.20 -2.49 -47.66
N THR A 65 -45.17 -1.70 -47.24
CA THR A 65 -46.53 -2.03 -46.83
C THR A 65 -47.44 -2.49 -47.98
N SER A 66 -48.55 -3.14 -47.57
CA SER A 66 -49.90 -3.16 -48.16
C SER A 66 -50.30 -4.30 -49.12
N GLY A 67 -51.53 -4.82 -48.92
CA GLY A 67 -52.38 -5.33 -50.02
C GLY A 67 -53.03 -6.72 -49.86
N MET A 68 -54.18 -6.77 -49.18
CA MET A 68 -55.42 -7.52 -49.50
C MET A 68 -55.42 -8.78 -50.40
N SER A 69 -55.93 -9.87 -49.79
CA SER A 69 -57.17 -10.61 -50.16
C SER A 69 -57.19 -11.75 -51.20
N LEU A 70 -58.13 -12.68 -50.90
CA LEU A 70 -58.71 -13.80 -51.70
C LEU A 70 -57.82 -15.03 -51.94
N SER A 71 -58.29 -16.28 -52.04
CA SER A 71 -59.53 -17.04 -51.76
C SER A 71 -59.30 -18.48 -52.28
N CYS A 72 -60.23 -19.40 -51.99
CA CYS A 72 -60.45 -20.74 -52.61
C CYS A 72 -59.77 -21.94 -51.92
N HIS A 73 -60.39 -23.12 -51.77
CA HIS A 73 -61.78 -23.63 -51.73
C HIS A 73 -61.64 -25.12 -51.30
N PRO A 74 -62.62 -25.75 -50.61
CA PRO A 74 -62.53 -27.15 -50.20
C PRO A 74 -63.10 -28.08 -51.29
N GLN A 75 -62.53 -29.27 -51.46
CA GLN A 75 -63.14 -30.34 -52.25
C GLN A 75 -63.29 -31.62 -51.42
N TRP A 76 -64.55 -31.97 -51.16
CA TRP A 76 -65.01 -33.26 -50.67
C TRP A 76 -65.55 -34.08 -51.85
N GLY A 77 -65.22 -35.37 -51.89
CA GLY A 77 -66.15 -36.38 -52.43
C GLY A 77 -65.67 -37.22 -53.61
N ILE A 78 -65.05 -38.37 -53.31
CA ILE A 78 -65.25 -39.63 -54.06
C ILE A 78 -65.42 -40.72 -52.99
N ALA A 79 -66.66 -40.99 -52.58
CA ALA A 79 -67.44 -42.17 -53.00
C ALA A 79 -66.77 -43.49 -52.59
N ARG A 80 -67.15 -44.13 -51.47
CA ARG A 80 -68.42 -44.84 -51.25
C ARG A 80 -68.62 -45.97 -52.29
N ARG A 81 -67.84 -47.05 -52.18
CA ARG A 81 -68.24 -48.39 -52.64
C ARG A 81 -67.42 -49.47 -51.92
N MET A 82 -68.04 -50.62 -51.68
CA MET A 82 -67.52 -51.78 -50.93
C MET A 82 -67.57 -51.66 -49.40
N ARG A 83 -68.76 -51.28 -48.92
CA ARG A 83 -69.36 -51.88 -47.72
C ARG A 83 -69.96 -53.21 -48.19
N HIS A 84 -69.66 -54.30 -47.50
CA HIS A 84 -70.07 -55.71 -47.74
C HIS A 84 -69.14 -56.57 -48.60
N MET A 85 -68.09 -57.12 -47.96
CA MET A 85 -67.71 -58.53 -48.13
C MET A 85 -66.75 -58.92 -46.99
N MET A 86 -67.11 -60.00 -46.27
CA MET A 86 -66.27 -60.78 -45.35
C MET A 86 -65.82 -60.01 -44.08
N THR A 87 -66.46 -60.09 -42.92
CA THR A 87 -66.76 -61.25 -42.06
C THR A 87 -65.68 -62.34 -42.11
N THR A 88 -65.08 -62.60 -40.93
CA THR A 88 -64.05 -63.62 -40.59
C THR A 88 -62.66 -63.33 -41.21
N TYR A 89 -61.57 -63.13 -40.47
CA TYR A 89 -61.00 -63.95 -39.41
C TYR A 89 -60.05 -63.15 -38.48
N THR A 90 -60.09 -63.51 -37.19
CA THR A 90 -58.99 -63.58 -36.22
C THR A 90 -58.16 -62.33 -35.87
N LEU A 91 -58.53 -61.73 -34.73
CA LEU A 91 -57.70 -61.49 -33.55
C LEU A 91 -56.16 -61.51 -33.77
N SER A 92 -55.60 -60.37 -34.18
CA SER A 92 -54.21 -60.05 -33.87
C SER A 92 -54.22 -58.93 -32.83
N HIS A 93 -53.85 -59.27 -31.59
CA HIS A 93 -53.42 -58.29 -30.60
C HIS A 93 -52.26 -57.49 -31.21
N VAL A 94 -52.56 -56.32 -31.77
CA VAL A 94 -51.57 -55.25 -31.90
C VAL A 94 -51.40 -54.72 -30.50
N THR A 95 -50.41 -55.22 -29.79
CA THR A 95 -49.90 -54.54 -28.59
C THR A 95 -49.48 -53.14 -29.02
N ASP A 96 -50.21 -52.13 -28.56
CA ASP A 96 -49.78 -50.75 -28.56
C ASP A 96 -48.37 -50.69 -27.96
N ALA A 97 -47.36 -50.45 -28.80
CA ALA A 97 -46.03 -50.12 -28.30
C ALA A 97 -46.18 -48.84 -27.47
N PRO A 98 -45.80 -48.83 -26.18
CA PRO A 98 -45.93 -47.62 -25.39
C PRO A 98 -45.01 -46.55 -25.99
N VAL A 99 -45.60 -45.43 -26.40
CA VAL A 99 -44.84 -44.21 -26.72
C VAL A 99 -43.96 -43.91 -25.50
N PRO A 100 -42.62 -43.81 -25.64
CA PRO A 100 -41.78 -43.47 -24.49
C PRO A 100 -42.25 -42.12 -23.97
N SER A 101 -42.84 -42.12 -22.78
CA SER A 101 -43.21 -40.90 -22.09
C SER A 101 -41.96 -40.05 -22.01
N THR A 102 -42.00 -38.84 -22.55
CA THR A 102 -40.97 -37.83 -22.33
C THR A 102 -40.93 -37.61 -20.82
N GLN A 103 -40.04 -38.33 -20.13
CA GLN A 103 -39.82 -38.13 -18.71
C GLN A 103 -39.42 -36.66 -18.58
N SER A 104 -40.34 -35.82 -18.11
CA SER A 104 -40.03 -34.45 -17.76
C SER A 104 -38.93 -34.55 -16.73
N SER A 105 -37.69 -34.28 -17.12
CA SER A 105 -36.53 -34.30 -16.22
C SER A 105 -36.75 -33.16 -15.24
N ARG A 106 -37.47 -33.45 -14.16
CA ARG A 106 -37.74 -32.50 -13.09
C ARG A 106 -36.39 -32.22 -12.46
N MET A 107 -35.94 -30.97 -12.61
CA MET A 107 -34.67 -30.52 -12.05
C MET A 107 -34.60 -30.92 -10.56
N PRO A 108 -33.48 -31.49 -10.09
CA PRO A 108 -33.30 -31.84 -8.69
C PRO A 108 -33.57 -30.63 -7.78
N ARG A 109 -34.28 -30.84 -6.66
CA ARG A 109 -34.74 -29.77 -5.74
C ARG A 109 -33.63 -28.89 -5.16
N TRP A 110 -32.36 -29.32 -5.20
CA TRP A 110 -31.21 -28.55 -4.75
C TRP A 110 -30.75 -27.51 -5.79
N VAL A 111 -31.00 -27.74 -7.08
CA VAL A 111 -30.58 -26.86 -8.18
C VAL A 111 -31.17 -25.45 -8.05
N PRO A 112 -32.49 -25.25 -7.86
CA PRO A 112 -33.03 -23.90 -7.70
C PRO A 112 -32.49 -23.19 -6.45
N ARG A 113 -32.22 -23.90 -5.35
CA ARG A 113 -31.60 -23.31 -4.14
C ARG A 113 -30.15 -22.88 -4.41
N ALA A 114 -29.38 -23.72 -5.08
CA ALA A 114 -28.00 -23.40 -5.47
C ALA A 114 -27.94 -22.21 -6.44
N VAL A 115 -28.86 -22.16 -7.41
CA VAL A 115 -28.99 -21.03 -8.35
C VAL A 115 -29.35 -19.75 -7.62
N VAL A 116 -30.29 -19.78 -6.67
CA VAL A 116 -30.64 -18.59 -5.85
C VAL A 116 -29.47 -18.14 -4.98
N ILE A 117 -28.77 -19.05 -4.30
CA ILE A 117 -27.60 -18.70 -3.47
C ILE A 117 -26.49 -18.12 -4.35
N PHE A 118 -26.26 -18.69 -5.54
CA PHE A 118 -25.27 -18.20 -6.49
C PHE A 118 -25.61 -16.78 -6.96
N TRP A 119 -26.83 -16.53 -7.43
CA TRP A 119 -27.25 -15.20 -7.89
C TRP A 119 -27.31 -14.17 -6.75
N MET A 120 -27.76 -14.56 -5.55
CA MET A 120 -27.72 -13.68 -4.38
C MET A 120 -26.28 -13.36 -3.97
N GLY A 121 -25.37 -14.34 -3.98
CA GLY A 121 -23.95 -14.11 -3.73
C GLY A 121 -23.30 -13.22 -4.80
N PHE A 122 -23.66 -13.41 -6.06
CA PHE A 122 -23.20 -12.62 -7.19
C PHE A 122 -23.66 -11.16 -7.09
N ILE A 123 -24.97 -10.94 -6.87
CA ILE A 123 -25.54 -9.60 -6.64
C ILE A 123 -24.93 -8.97 -5.40
N GLY A 124 -24.80 -9.74 -4.30
CA GLY A 124 -24.16 -9.28 -3.07
C GLY A 124 -22.72 -8.82 -3.32
N THR A 125 -21.96 -9.54 -4.14
CA THR A 125 -20.58 -9.17 -4.52
C THR A 125 -20.56 -7.91 -5.37
N LEU A 126 -21.49 -7.75 -6.32
CA LEU A 126 -21.61 -6.55 -7.15
C LEU A 126 -21.97 -5.32 -6.32
N VAL A 127 -22.95 -5.43 -5.42
CA VAL A 127 -23.36 -4.36 -4.51
C VAL A 127 -22.22 -4.00 -3.56
N LEU A 128 -21.52 -4.99 -2.99
CA LEU A 128 -20.37 -4.75 -2.13
C LEU A 128 -19.25 -4.04 -2.88
N ARG A 129 -18.92 -4.48 -4.11
CA ARG A 129 -17.90 -3.85 -4.96
C ARG A 129 -18.28 -2.41 -5.32
N PHE A 130 -19.54 -2.18 -5.72
CA PHE A 130 -20.03 -0.83 -6.04
C PHE A 130 -19.96 0.10 -4.82
N THR A 131 -20.45 -0.37 -3.68
CA THR A 131 -20.44 0.37 -2.42
C THR A 131 -19.01 0.65 -1.96
N PHE A 132 -18.13 -0.34 -2.02
CA PHE A 132 -16.71 -0.18 -1.70
C PHE A 132 -16.04 0.86 -2.60
N HIS A 133 -16.31 0.84 -3.91
CA HIS A 133 -15.72 1.82 -4.83
C HIS A 133 -16.19 3.25 -4.55
N ARG A 134 -17.47 3.42 -4.17
CA ARG A 134 -18.02 4.73 -3.76
C ARG A 134 -17.47 5.21 -2.42
N LEU A 135 -17.26 4.30 -1.48
CA LEU A 135 -16.74 4.61 -0.14
C LEU A 135 -15.22 4.63 -0.05
N ASN A 136 -14.51 4.17 -1.09
CA ASN A 136 -13.05 4.00 -1.05
C ASN A 136 -12.34 5.28 -0.60
N ASN A 137 -12.72 6.43 -1.16
CA ASN A 137 -12.12 7.71 -0.76
C ASN A 137 -12.37 8.02 0.72
N PHE A 138 -13.59 7.81 1.21
CA PHE A 138 -13.93 8.00 2.61
C PHE A 138 -13.16 7.03 3.54
N LEU A 139 -13.01 5.76 3.14
CA LEU A 139 -12.24 4.77 3.88
C LEU A 139 -10.75 5.14 3.95
N ILE A 140 -10.18 5.68 2.87
CA ILE A 140 -8.81 6.20 2.87
C ILE A 140 -8.68 7.37 3.83
N LEU A 141 -9.60 8.34 3.81
CA LEU A 141 -9.59 9.46 4.75
C LEU A 141 -9.68 8.97 6.20
N MET A 142 -10.56 8.01 6.49
CA MET A 142 -10.69 7.41 7.81
C MET A 142 -9.42 6.68 8.24
N LEU A 143 -8.76 5.96 7.32
CA LEU A 143 -7.48 5.29 7.56
C LEU A 143 -6.36 6.29 7.86
N VAL A 144 -6.27 7.38 7.10
CA VAL A 144 -5.33 8.48 7.34
C VAL A 144 -5.59 9.12 8.70
N SER A 145 -6.86 9.37 9.05
CA SER A 145 -7.23 9.90 10.36
C SER A 145 -6.86 8.96 11.50
N LEU A 146 -7.06 7.65 11.34
CA LEU A 146 -6.65 6.66 12.31
C LEU A 146 -5.13 6.67 12.50
N PHE A 147 -4.37 6.79 11.41
CA PHE A 147 -2.92 6.88 11.47
C PHE A 147 -2.46 8.13 12.22
N ILE A 148 -2.99 9.29 11.84
CA ILE A 148 -2.69 10.57 12.53
C ILE A 148 -3.07 10.47 14.01
N ALA A 149 -4.20 9.83 14.31
CA ALA A 149 -4.64 9.61 15.69
C ALA A 149 -3.63 8.77 16.49
N LEU A 150 -3.22 7.61 15.96
CA LEU A 150 -2.22 6.75 16.59
C LEU A 150 -0.87 7.45 16.77
N ALA A 151 -0.49 8.31 15.82
CA ALA A 151 0.78 9.01 15.87
C ALA A 151 0.78 10.21 16.84
N LEU A 152 -0.36 10.88 17.02
CA LEU A 152 -0.54 11.98 17.98
C LEU A 152 -0.77 11.50 19.41
N GLU A 153 -1.30 10.29 19.59
CA GLU A 153 -1.67 9.79 20.92
C GLU A 153 -0.51 9.78 21.94
N PRO A 154 0.74 9.41 21.63
CA PRO A 154 1.85 9.51 22.59
C PRO A 154 2.09 10.94 23.06
N ALA A 155 1.95 11.93 22.16
CA ALA A 155 2.09 13.34 22.49
C ALA A 155 0.91 13.83 23.35
N VAL A 156 -0.32 13.42 23.03
CA VAL A 156 -1.51 13.71 23.85
C VAL A 156 -1.38 13.09 25.24
N ASN A 157 -0.95 11.83 25.36
CA ASN A 157 -0.77 11.15 26.63
C ASN A 157 0.28 11.85 27.51
N LYS A 158 1.38 12.36 26.93
CA LYS A 158 2.36 13.18 27.65
C LYS A 158 1.77 14.50 28.18
N LEU A 159 0.87 15.15 27.43
CA LEU A 159 0.20 16.37 27.89
C LEU A 159 -0.87 16.10 28.94
N VAL A 160 -1.60 14.98 28.81
CA VAL A 160 -2.59 14.52 29.79
C VAL A 160 -1.91 14.13 31.10
N ALA A 161 -0.75 13.47 31.04
CA ALA A 161 0.05 13.15 32.22
C ALA A 161 0.55 14.41 32.95
N LYS A 162 0.65 15.56 32.27
CA LYS A 162 0.95 16.88 32.86
C LYS A 162 -0.30 17.61 33.39
N GLY A 163 -1.46 16.94 33.46
CA GLY A 163 -2.69 17.49 34.02
C GLY A 163 -3.61 18.21 33.03
N ARG A 164 -3.29 18.27 31.72
CA ARG A 164 -4.16 18.89 30.72
C ARG A 164 -5.33 17.97 30.33
N GLY A 165 -6.50 18.53 30.06
CA GLY A 165 -7.63 17.76 29.54
C GLY A 165 -7.31 17.09 28.19
N ARG A 166 -7.76 15.85 27.99
CA ARG A 166 -7.48 15.08 26.75
C ARG A 166 -8.02 15.76 25.49
N ARG A 167 -9.24 16.32 25.57
CA ARG A 167 -9.89 17.06 24.47
C ARG A 167 -9.10 18.32 24.08
N ALA A 168 -8.68 19.10 25.07
CA ALA A 168 -7.89 20.32 24.86
C ALA A 168 -6.50 20.00 24.29
N SER A 169 -5.82 18.97 24.83
CA SER A 169 -4.51 18.54 24.35
C SER A 169 -4.56 18.06 22.90
N THR A 170 -5.60 17.32 22.54
CA THR A 170 -5.84 16.85 21.16
C THR A 170 -6.08 18.01 20.21
N GLY A 171 -6.98 18.95 20.58
CA GLY A 171 -7.28 20.12 19.78
C GLY A 171 -6.05 21.02 19.57
N MET A 172 -5.28 21.26 20.63
CA MET A 172 -4.06 22.07 20.56
C MET A 172 -3.01 21.46 19.62
N LEU A 173 -2.77 20.15 19.68
CA LEU A 173 -1.79 19.48 18.82
C LEU A 173 -2.24 19.44 17.35
N LEU A 174 -3.53 19.16 17.09
CA LEU A 174 -4.07 19.17 15.72
C LEU A 174 -4.07 20.58 15.13
N LEU A 175 -4.43 21.60 15.93
CA LEU A 175 -4.35 22.98 15.49
C LEU A 175 -2.91 23.41 15.22
N GLY A 176 -1.97 23.04 16.09
CA GLY A 176 -0.54 23.29 15.87
C GLY A 176 -0.03 22.62 14.59
N LEU A 177 -0.40 21.36 14.35
CA LEU A 177 -0.07 20.66 13.10
C LEU A 177 -0.65 21.38 11.89
N LEU A 178 -1.93 21.78 11.95
CA LEU A 178 -2.60 22.50 10.87
C LEU A 178 -1.89 23.84 10.57
N LEU A 179 -1.54 24.62 11.60
CA LEU A 179 -0.82 25.89 11.43
C LEU A 179 0.57 25.68 10.81
N ILE A 180 1.31 24.65 11.24
CA ILE A 180 2.62 24.31 10.65
C ILE A 180 2.46 23.97 9.17
N VAL A 181 1.46 23.15 8.80
CA VAL A 181 1.21 22.77 7.41
C VAL A 181 0.80 23.99 6.57
N PHE A 182 -0.09 24.85 7.05
CA PHE A 182 -0.49 26.06 6.33
C PHE A 182 0.66 27.06 6.18
N ALA A 183 1.46 27.25 7.23
CA ALA A 183 2.64 28.12 7.17
C ALA A 183 3.67 27.59 6.16
N PHE A 184 3.89 26.28 6.15
CA PHE A 184 4.80 25.63 5.20
C PHE A 184 4.31 25.73 3.76
N VAL A 185 3.05 25.34 3.49
CA VAL A 185 2.46 25.39 2.14
C VAL A 185 2.35 26.83 1.65
N GLY A 186 1.97 27.76 2.53
CA GLY A 186 1.93 29.19 2.22
C GLY A 186 3.31 29.72 1.83
N ALA A 187 4.34 29.47 2.65
CA ALA A 187 5.70 29.91 2.38
C ALA A 187 6.27 29.30 1.10
N VAL A 188 6.21 27.98 0.93
CA VAL A 188 6.72 27.32 -0.28
C VAL A 188 5.92 27.74 -1.50
N GLY A 189 4.59 27.80 -1.40
CA GLY A 189 3.70 28.16 -2.49
C GLY A 189 3.90 29.57 -3.01
N THR A 190 4.08 30.56 -2.12
CA THR A 190 4.37 31.95 -2.53
C THR A 190 5.72 32.05 -3.22
N ILE A 191 6.75 31.40 -2.67
CA ILE A 191 8.11 31.41 -3.23
C ILE A 191 8.13 30.74 -4.60
N VAL A 192 7.56 29.55 -4.73
CA VAL A 192 7.49 28.84 -6.02
C VAL A 192 6.67 29.65 -7.02
N GLY A 193 5.54 30.23 -6.61
CA GLY A 193 4.73 31.09 -7.47
C GLY A 193 5.49 32.31 -8.00
N GLN A 194 6.23 32.99 -7.13
CA GLN A 194 7.07 34.15 -7.50
C GLN A 194 8.17 33.74 -8.47
N GLN A 195 8.90 32.66 -8.17
CA GLN A 195 10.01 32.24 -9.03
C GLN A 195 9.55 31.71 -10.37
N VAL A 196 8.42 31.00 -10.43
CA VAL A 196 7.83 30.63 -11.71
C VAL A 196 7.45 31.88 -12.51
N ALA A 197 6.88 32.92 -11.89
CA ALA A 197 6.56 34.16 -12.58
C ALA A 197 7.81 34.92 -13.06
N ASP A 198 8.88 34.94 -12.27
CA ASP A 198 10.15 35.59 -12.62
C ASP A 198 10.86 34.88 -13.79
N VAL A 199 10.86 33.53 -13.78
CA VAL A 199 11.41 32.73 -14.87
C VAL A 199 10.62 32.89 -16.16
N LEU A 200 9.28 32.98 -16.07
CA LEU A 200 8.44 33.19 -17.25
C LEU A 200 8.65 34.58 -17.84
N SER A 201 8.76 35.61 -17.00
CA SER A 201 8.93 37.00 -17.44
C SER A 201 10.33 37.31 -17.99
N ASN A 202 11.36 36.62 -17.53
CA ASN A 202 12.77 36.86 -17.95
C ASN A 202 13.40 35.65 -18.67
N SER A 203 12.58 34.79 -19.27
CA SER A 203 13.02 33.51 -19.86
C SER A 203 14.16 33.67 -20.88
N GLU A 204 14.10 34.68 -21.75
CA GLU A 204 15.15 34.93 -22.76
C GLU A 204 16.51 35.25 -22.14
N GLN A 205 16.53 36.04 -21.05
CA GLN A 205 17.76 36.41 -20.35
C GLN A 205 18.40 35.18 -19.69
N TYR A 206 17.60 34.37 -18.99
CA TYR A 206 18.11 33.17 -18.32
C TYR A 206 18.69 32.13 -19.29
N VAL A 207 18.05 31.95 -20.45
CA VAL A 207 18.55 31.04 -21.49
C VAL A 207 19.87 31.55 -22.06
N ASN A 208 19.97 32.84 -22.37
CA ASN A 208 21.19 33.45 -22.89
C ASN A 208 22.36 33.34 -21.89
N ASP A 209 22.12 33.63 -20.62
CA ASP A 209 23.15 33.55 -19.56
C ASP A 209 23.57 32.09 -19.30
N THR A 210 22.63 31.15 -19.31
CA THR A 210 22.89 29.72 -19.12
C THR A 210 23.73 29.14 -20.25
N VAL A 211 23.35 29.44 -21.51
CA VAL A 211 24.06 28.97 -22.70
C VAL A 211 25.47 29.55 -22.76
N LYS A 212 25.63 30.83 -22.40
CA LYS A 212 26.95 31.46 -22.29
C LYS A 212 27.84 30.75 -21.28
N ILE A 213 27.34 30.47 -20.07
CA ILE A 213 28.10 29.74 -19.04
C ILE A 213 28.47 28.33 -19.50
N LEU A 214 27.55 27.62 -20.17
CA LEU A 214 27.82 26.27 -20.68
C LEU A 214 28.88 26.28 -21.78
N ASN A 215 28.78 27.21 -22.72
CA ASN A 215 29.74 27.35 -23.81
C ASN A 215 31.13 27.78 -23.28
N ASP A 216 31.18 28.69 -22.32
CA ASP A 216 32.43 29.18 -21.71
C ASP A 216 33.08 28.14 -20.78
N THR A 217 32.29 27.34 -20.06
CA THR A 217 32.80 26.36 -19.06
C THR A 217 33.10 24.99 -19.66
N PHE A 218 32.24 24.53 -20.59
CA PHE A 218 32.30 23.19 -21.15
C PHE A 218 32.67 23.16 -22.64
N GLY A 219 32.88 24.31 -23.28
CA GLY A 219 33.23 24.39 -24.70
C GLY A 219 32.11 23.92 -25.63
N SER A 220 30.86 23.88 -25.15
CA SER A 220 29.72 23.52 -25.99
C SER A 220 29.48 24.60 -27.05
N GLN A 221 28.91 24.21 -28.19
CA GLN A 221 28.42 25.16 -29.21
C GLN A 221 26.89 25.14 -29.24
N ILE A 222 26.29 25.46 -28.10
CA ILE A 222 24.84 25.58 -28.00
C ILE A 222 24.46 26.98 -28.47
N ASP A 223 23.55 27.06 -29.44
CA ASP A 223 22.99 28.33 -29.89
C ASP A 223 21.78 28.71 -29.01
N ALA A 224 21.90 29.81 -28.27
CA ALA A 224 20.86 30.30 -27.39
C ALA A 224 19.58 30.69 -28.16
N ALA A 225 19.71 31.15 -29.41
CA ALA A 225 18.56 31.52 -30.24
C ALA A 225 17.69 30.31 -30.56
N SER A 226 18.30 29.17 -30.90
CA SER A 226 17.59 27.91 -31.17
C SER A 226 16.84 27.33 -29.96
N VAL A 227 17.32 27.61 -28.74
CA VAL A 227 16.69 27.19 -27.49
C VAL A 227 15.53 28.12 -27.13
N ASN A 228 15.73 29.44 -27.26
CA ASN A 228 14.67 30.42 -27.09
C ASN A 228 13.52 30.19 -28.07
N GLU A 229 13.80 29.95 -29.35
CA GLU A 229 12.76 29.71 -30.35
C GLU A 229 11.87 28.49 -30.01
N ARG A 230 12.41 27.47 -29.32
CA ARG A 230 11.63 26.31 -28.83
C ARG A 230 10.79 26.61 -27.59
N ILE A 231 11.25 27.53 -26.74
CA ILE A 231 10.58 27.94 -25.49
C ILE A 231 9.46 28.94 -25.80
N THR A 232 9.73 29.93 -26.66
CA THR A 232 8.80 31.00 -27.04
C THR A 232 7.81 30.58 -28.13
N ASN A 233 7.94 29.37 -28.69
CA ASN A 233 7.00 28.88 -29.71
C ASN A 233 5.58 28.82 -29.12
N PRO A 234 4.61 29.59 -29.65
CA PRO A 234 3.26 29.65 -29.11
C PRO A 234 2.49 28.33 -29.27
N THR A 235 2.96 27.40 -30.11
CA THR A 235 2.40 26.04 -30.26
C THR A 235 3.25 24.95 -29.58
N GLY A 236 4.34 25.35 -28.93
CA GLY A 236 5.31 24.48 -28.28
C GLY A 236 4.75 23.78 -27.02
N PRO A 237 5.45 22.73 -26.53
CA PRO A 237 5.04 22.00 -25.34
C PRO A 237 4.99 22.87 -24.07
N VAL A 238 5.88 23.88 -23.99
CA VAL A 238 5.98 24.81 -22.88
C VAL A 238 4.77 25.76 -22.84
N GLN A 239 4.43 26.40 -23.96
CA GLN A 239 3.25 27.26 -24.04
C GLN A 239 1.96 26.49 -23.80
N LYS A 240 1.82 25.28 -24.37
CA LYS A 240 0.67 24.40 -24.08
C LYS A 240 0.56 24.02 -22.60
N PHE A 241 1.69 23.81 -21.93
CA PHE A 241 1.68 23.61 -20.48
C PHE A 241 1.20 24.87 -19.75
N ILE A 242 1.70 26.05 -20.11
CA ILE A 242 1.30 27.35 -19.53
C ILE A 242 -0.19 27.62 -19.74
N ASP A 243 -0.68 27.53 -20.97
CA ASP A 243 -2.10 27.75 -21.31
C ASP A 243 -2.99 26.75 -20.56
N SER A 244 -2.55 25.49 -20.43
CA SER A 244 -3.26 24.47 -19.64
C SER A 244 -3.30 24.76 -18.13
N GLN A 245 -2.47 25.68 -17.62
CA GLN A 245 -2.54 26.16 -16.23
C GLN A 245 -3.32 27.47 -16.10
N GLN A 246 -3.34 28.35 -17.12
CA GLN A 246 -4.03 29.64 -17.08
C GLN A 246 -5.56 29.50 -16.93
N ASP A 247 -6.19 28.55 -17.62
CA ASP A 247 -7.64 28.31 -17.52
C ASP A 247 -8.07 27.58 -16.22
N LYS A 248 -7.13 27.22 -15.34
CA LYS A 248 -7.43 26.49 -14.10
C LYS A 248 -7.77 27.38 -12.91
N VAL A 249 -7.73 28.71 -13.00
CA VAL A 249 -7.96 29.60 -11.84
C VAL A 249 -9.35 29.40 -11.20
N PHE A 250 -10.40 29.19 -11.99
CA PHE A 250 -11.74 28.88 -11.46
C PHE A 250 -11.84 27.45 -10.90
N ASN A 251 -11.20 26.47 -11.56
CA ASN A 251 -11.16 25.08 -11.07
C ASN A 251 -10.29 24.92 -9.80
N LEU A 252 -9.27 25.77 -9.62
CA LEU A 252 -8.43 25.82 -8.43
C LEU A 252 -9.22 26.23 -7.20
N SER A 253 -10.18 27.15 -7.33
CA SER A 253 -11.04 27.56 -6.20
C SER A 253 -11.93 26.41 -5.71
N VAL A 254 -12.58 25.69 -6.62
CA VAL A 254 -13.43 24.52 -6.28
C VAL A 254 -12.58 23.37 -5.74
N GLN A 255 -11.40 23.13 -6.32
CA GLN A 255 -10.48 22.10 -5.85
C GLN A 255 -9.89 22.45 -4.48
N ALA A 256 -9.52 23.71 -4.23
CA ALA A 256 -9.04 24.17 -2.94
C ALA A 256 -10.10 23.98 -1.85
N LEU A 257 -11.38 24.30 -2.14
CA LEU A 257 -12.49 24.03 -1.23
C LEU A 257 -12.63 22.52 -0.93
N GLY A 258 -12.48 21.68 -1.96
CA GLY A 258 -12.47 20.22 -1.82
C GLY A 258 -11.34 19.72 -0.91
N VAL A 259 -10.12 20.22 -1.09
CA VAL A 259 -8.95 19.89 -0.25
C VAL A 259 -9.16 20.36 1.20
N LEU A 260 -9.69 21.57 1.39
CA LEU A 260 -10.03 22.09 2.72
C LEU A 260 -11.06 21.20 3.42
N PHE A 261 -12.10 20.77 2.71
CA PHE A 261 -13.10 19.85 3.25
C PHE A 261 -12.51 18.47 3.60
N GLN A 262 -11.63 17.94 2.75
CA GLN A 262 -10.90 16.69 3.02
C GLN A 262 -10.00 16.82 4.26
N MET A 263 -9.21 17.90 4.36
CA MET A 263 -8.38 18.18 5.53
C MET A 263 -9.22 18.33 6.80
N PHE A 264 -10.31 19.10 6.73
CA PHE A 264 -11.24 19.26 7.86
C PHE A 264 -11.81 17.91 8.30
N THR A 265 -12.22 17.08 7.35
CA THR A 265 -12.70 15.72 7.63
C THR A 265 -11.62 14.89 8.33
N VAL A 266 -10.39 14.88 7.78
CA VAL A 266 -9.27 14.12 8.37
C VAL A 266 -8.98 14.58 9.80
N LEU A 267 -8.97 15.89 10.04
CA LEU A 267 -8.72 16.47 11.35
C LEU A 267 -9.85 16.19 12.33
N LEU A 268 -11.10 16.28 11.90
CA LEU A 268 -12.27 16.01 12.72
C LEU A 268 -12.28 14.55 13.18
N PHE A 269 -12.09 13.60 12.26
CA PHE A 269 -12.00 12.18 12.60
C PHE A 269 -10.80 11.88 13.49
N SER A 270 -9.62 12.46 13.20
CA SER A 270 -8.43 12.32 14.05
C SER A 270 -8.71 12.85 15.46
N TYR A 271 -9.37 14.00 15.56
CA TYR A 271 -9.75 14.62 16.83
C TYR A 271 -10.62 13.67 17.65
N TYR A 272 -11.73 13.16 17.09
CA TYR A 272 -12.60 12.25 17.82
C TYR A 272 -11.92 10.94 18.20
N LEU A 273 -11.12 10.35 17.30
CA LEU A 273 -10.40 9.11 17.56
C LEU A 273 -9.40 9.25 18.72
N VAL A 274 -8.70 10.38 18.83
CA VAL A 274 -7.76 10.61 19.93
C VAL A 274 -8.46 11.08 21.19
N ALA A 275 -9.35 12.07 21.08
CA ALA A 275 -10.02 12.71 22.20
C ALA A 275 -10.93 11.74 22.96
N ASP A 276 -11.71 10.94 22.24
CA ASP A 276 -12.60 9.92 22.80
C ASP A 276 -12.02 8.50 22.71
N GLY A 277 -10.72 8.37 22.41
CA GLY A 277 -10.01 7.08 22.35
C GLY A 277 -10.28 6.11 23.52
N PRO A 278 -10.31 6.56 24.80
CA PRO A 278 -10.62 5.69 25.93
C PRO A 278 -12.06 5.17 25.91
N ARG A 279 -13.02 5.99 25.46
CA ARG A 279 -14.42 5.59 25.31
C ARG A 279 -14.57 4.57 24.19
N LEU A 280 -13.88 4.77 23.06
CA LEU A 280 -13.84 3.82 21.95
C LEU A 280 -13.28 2.47 22.40
N ARG A 281 -12.13 2.47 23.09
CA ARG A 281 -11.54 1.25 23.67
C ARG A 281 -12.50 0.53 24.61
N ARG A 282 -13.16 1.27 25.50
CA ARG A 282 -14.13 0.71 26.44
C ARG A 282 -15.32 0.08 25.73
N SER A 283 -15.85 0.72 24.69
CA SER A 283 -16.96 0.21 23.88
C SER A 283 -16.62 -1.05 23.09
N ILE A 284 -15.39 -1.15 22.58
CA ILE A 284 -14.90 -2.35 21.88
C ILE A 284 -14.67 -3.47 22.90
N CYS A 285 -13.98 -3.18 24.00
CA CYS A 285 -13.66 -4.17 25.03
C CYS A 285 -14.90 -4.71 25.75
N SER A 286 -15.96 -3.91 25.91
CA SER A 286 -17.18 -4.36 26.58
C SER A 286 -17.92 -5.49 25.85
N ARG A 287 -17.62 -5.72 24.57
CA ARG A 287 -18.16 -6.85 23.79
C ARG A 287 -17.27 -8.09 23.78
N LEU A 288 -16.14 -8.07 24.46
CA LEU A 288 -15.12 -9.12 24.42
C LEU A 288 -14.95 -9.80 25.78
N ARG A 289 -14.58 -11.08 25.75
CA ARG A 289 -14.17 -11.84 26.96
C ARG A 289 -12.90 -11.21 27.58
N PRO A 290 -12.70 -11.28 28.91
CA PRO A 290 -11.59 -10.62 29.60
C PRO A 290 -10.19 -10.91 29.02
N GLU A 291 -9.93 -12.16 28.62
CA GLU A 291 -8.66 -12.56 27.99
C GLU A 291 -8.41 -11.82 26.67
N LYS A 292 -9.45 -11.67 25.85
CA LYS A 292 -9.39 -10.96 24.56
C LYS A 292 -9.27 -9.45 24.74
N GLN A 293 -9.83 -8.89 25.83
CA GLN A 293 -9.66 -7.47 26.14
C GLN A 293 -8.18 -7.11 26.33
N ARG A 294 -7.43 -7.91 27.09
CA ARG A 294 -5.98 -7.69 27.30
C ARG A 294 -5.21 -7.76 25.98
N GLN A 295 -5.51 -8.75 25.14
CA GLN A 295 -4.87 -8.89 23.82
C GLN A 295 -5.12 -7.65 22.95
N VAL A 296 -6.36 -7.16 22.88
CA VAL A 296 -6.73 -5.97 22.09
C VAL A 296 -6.05 -4.71 22.63
N LEU A 297 -6.04 -4.51 23.96
CA LEU A 297 -5.39 -3.34 24.56
C LEU A 297 -3.88 -3.34 24.34
N ASN A 298 -3.23 -4.50 24.45
CA ASN A 298 -1.80 -4.65 24.15
C ASN A 298 -1.50 -4.37 22.68
N ALA A 299 -2.32 -4.88 21.76
CA ALA A 299 -2.20 -4.58 20.34
C ALA A 299 -2.40 -3.08 20.05
N TRP A 300 -3.31 -2.42 20.75
CA TRP A 300 -3.54 -0.98 20.61
C TRP A 300 -2.34 -0.17 21.09
N GLU A 301 -1.79 -0.49 22.27
CA GLU A 301 -0.59 0.19 22.80
C GLU A 301 0.62 -0.01 21.89
N LEU A 302 0.76 -1.21 21.33
CA LEU A 302 1.77 -1.53 20.34
C LEU A 302 1.60 -0.67 19.07
N ALA A 303 0.37 -0.45 18.61
CA ALA A 303 0.08 0.43 17.48
C ALA A 303 0.48 1.88 17.75
N ILE A 304 0.15 2.39 18.94
CA ILE A 304 0.50 3.74 19.36
C ILE A 304 2.02 3.91 19.42
N THR A 305 2.72 2.97 20.07
CA THR A 305 4.17 3.07 20.29
C THR A 305 4.96 2.90 18.99
N LYS A 306 4.58 1.97 18.11
CA LYS A 306 5.25 1.76 16.81
C LYS A 306 4.98 2.88 15.83
N THR A 307 3.72 3.32 15.70
CA THR A 307 3.35 4.43 14.80
C THR A 307 3.94 5.75 15.28
N GLY A 308 3.81 6.06 16.57
CA GLY A 308 4.38 7.25 17.17
C GLY A 308 5.90 7.28 17.15
N GLY A 309 6.55 6.14 17.43
CA GLY A 309 8.00 6.00 17.33
C GLY A 309 8.52 6.22 15.91
N TYR A 310 7.87 5.60 14.91
CA TYR A 310 8.19 5.82 13.50
C TYR A 310 8.03 7.30 13.10
N LEU A 311 6.87 7.91 13.43
CA LEU A 311 6.62 9.31 13.08
C LEU A 311 7.62 10.25 13.77
N TYR A 312 7.95 9.98 15.03
CA TYR A 312 8.96 10.75 15.76
C TYR A 312 10.34 10.64 15.11
N SER A 313 10.78 9.44 14.73
CA SER A 313 12.04 9.24 14.02
C SER A 313 12.08 9.99 12.68
N ARG A 314 11.01 9.92 11.89
CA ARG A 314 10.90 10.64 10.60
C ARG A 314 10.88 12.16 10.78
N ALA A 315 10.11 12.67 11.74
CA ALA A 315 10.06 14.09 12.04
C ALA A 315 11.42 14.62 12.54
N LEU A 316 12.11 13.86 13.39
CA LEU A 316 13.44 14.23 13.87
C LEU A 316 14.47 14.25 12.73
N LEU A 317 14.47 13.22 11.87
CA LEU A 317 15.31 13.21 10.66
C LEU A 317 14.96 14.37 9.72
N ALA A 318 13.68 14.75 9.61
CA ALA A 318 13.26 15.85 8.75
C ALA A 318 13.80 17.18 9.26
N VAL A 319 13.80 17.39 10.58
CA VAL A 319 14.40 18.57 11.21
C VAL A 319 15.91 18.59 11.01
N ILE A 320 16.60 17.47 11.23
CA ILE A 320 18.06 17.38 11.02
C ILE A 320 18.40 17.66 9.55
N SER A 321 17.69 16.99 8.63
CA SER A 321 17.88 17.18 7.19
C SER A 321 17.62 18.62 6.77
N SER A 322 16.51 19.22 7.22
CA SER A 322 16.20 20.62 6.94
C SER A 322 17.28 21.57 7.49
N PHE A 323 17.82 21.30 8.67
CA PHE A 323 18.87 22.14 9.26
C PHE A 323 20.15 22.15 8.42
N PHE A 324 20.64 20.97 8.02
CA PHE A 324 21.85 20.87 7.20
C PHE A 324 21.64 21.43 5.78
N HIS A 325 20.48 21.16 5.16
CA HIS A 325 20.15 21.74 3.86
C HIS A 325 20.02 23.27 3.94
N TRP A 326 19.48 23.81 5.04
CA TRP A 326 19.37 25.26 5.21
C TRP A 326 20.75 25.92 5.21
N ILE A 327 21.70 25.38 5.99
CA ILE A 327 23.07 25.90 6.02
C ILE A 327 23.70 25.85 4.63
N ALA A 328 23.56 24.73 3.92
CA ALA A 328 24.14 24.58 2.58
C ALA A 328 23.49 25.53 1.56
N PHE A 329 22.16 25.60 1.53
CA PHE A 329 21.44 26.46 0.59
C PHE A 329 21.66 27.95 0.88
N GLN A 330 21.80 28.31 2.15
CA GLN A 330 22.17 29.67 2.56
C GLN A 330 23.60 30.01 2.08
N ALA A 331 24.55 29.09 2.23
CA ALA A 331 25.93 29.27 1.80
C ALA A 331 26.08 29.35 0.26
N ILE A 332 25.28 28.59 -0.48
CA ILE A 332 25.23 28.63 -1.95
C ILE A 332 24.53 29.90 -2.47
N GLY A 333 23.74 30.57 -1.62
CA GLY A 333 22.97 31.75 -1.99
C GLY A 333 21.79 31.42 -2.90
N ILE A 334 21.04 30.37 -2.55
CA ILE A 334 19.80 29.97 -3.22
C ILE A 334 18.65 30.87 -2.75
N PRO A 335 17.71 31.27 -3.63
CA PRO A 335 16.53 32.01 -3.21
C PRO A 335 15.68 31.20 -2.22
N ALA A 336 15.30 31.84 -1.12
CA ALA A 336 14.54 31.25 -0.02
C ALA A 336 15.11 29.91 0.53
N PRO A 337 16.34 29.93 1.06
CA PRO A 337 17.06 28.71 1.46
C PRO A 337 16.36 27.95 2.58
N ILE A 338 15.68 28.65 3.50
CA ILE A 338 14.90 28.04 4.59
C ILE A 338 13.73 27.23 4.03
N ALA A 339 12.95 27.80 3.11
CA ALA A 339 11.79 27.13 2.54
C ALA A 339 12.20 25.90 1.72
N MET A 340 13.25 26.03 0.91
CA MET A 340 13.80 24.90 0.14
C MET A 340 14.36 23.80 1.04
N ALA A 341 15.04 24.16 2.12
CA ALA A 341 15.56 23.18 3.06
C ALA A 341 14.47 22.45 3.83
N LEU A 342 13.42 23.17 4.28
CA LEU A 342 12.24 22.57 4.89
C LEU A 342 11.51 21.65 3.91
N TRP A 343 11.40 22.04 2.64
CA TRP A 343 10.85 21.19 1.60
C TRP A 343 11.66 19.92 1.43
N VAL A 344 12.97 20.04 1.29
CA VAL A 344 13.86 18.89 1.12
C VAL A 344 13.78 17.95 2.31
N GLY A 345 13.91 18.48 3.53
CA GLY A 345 13.86 17.70 4.75
C GLY A 345 12.51 17.05 5.00
N LEU A 346 11.38 17.71 4.69
CA LEU A 346 10.06 17.11 4.89
C LEU A 346 9.76 16.03 3.84
N VAL A 347 9.93 16.35 2.55
CA VAL A 347 9.54 15.44 1.46
C VAL A 347 10.45 14.20 1.43
N SER A 348 11.75 14.36 1.68
CA SER A 348 12.70 13.23 1.71
C SER A 348 12.37 12.20 2.81
N GLN A 349 11.90 12.65 3.97
CA GLN A 349 11.66 11.75 5.09
C GLN A 349 10.32 11.05 5.06
N PHE A 350 9.32 11.70 4.48
CA PHE A 350 7.95 11.20 4.48
C PHE A 350 7.58 10.41 3.23
N LEU A 351 8.31 10.55 2.12
CA LEU A 351 8.12 9.73 0.91
C LEU A 351 9.23 8.67 0.81
N PRO A 352 8.97 7.40 1.16
CA PRO A 352 9.99 6.35 1.11
C PRO A 352 10.54 6.14 -0.31
N VAL A 353 11.83 5.80 -0.42
CA VAL A 353 12.55 5.46 -1.66
C VAL A 353 12.73 6.63 -2.64
N ILE A 354 11.64 7.33 -2.95
CA ILE A 354 11.58 8.33 -4.02
C ILE A 354 11.67 9.76 -3.45
N GLY A 355 11.43 9.93 -2.15
CA GLY A 355 11.32 11.22 -1.48
C GLY A 355 12.49 12.15 -1.76
N THR A 356 13.72 11.73 -1.53
CA THR A 356 14.91 12.57 -1.77
C THR A 356 15.01 13.02 -3.23
N TYR A 357 14.69 12.14 -4.17
CA TYR A 357 14.73 12.48 -5.59
C TYR A 357 13.72 13.58 -5.92
N ILE A 358 12.45 13.39 -5.54
CA ILE A 358 11.38 14.41 -5.75
C ILE A 358 11.71 15.70 -4.99
N ALA A 359 12.17 15.57 -3.75
CA ALA A 359 12.49 16.68 -2.88
C ALA A 359 13.60 17.56 -3.46
N GLY A 360 14.64 16.93 -4.05
CA GLY A 360 15.76 17.61 -4.68
C GLY A 360 15.43 18.26 -6.03
N VAL A 361 14.40 17.80 -6.75
CA VAL A 361 14.01 18.40 -8.05
C VAL A 361 13.71 19.88 -7.91
N LEU A 362 12.96 20.27 -6.87
CA LEU A 362 12.50 21.65 -6.75
C LEU A 362 13.66 22.64 -6.55
N PRO A 363 14.57 22.48 -5.55
CA PRO A 363 15.76 23.34 -5.45
C PRO A 363 16.70 23.24 -6.65
N LEU A 364 16.80 22.07 -7.29
CA LEU A 364 17.61 21.88 -8.48
C LEU A 364 17.10 22.75 -9.64
N VAL A 365 15.83 22.64 -10.00
CA VAL A 365 15.23 23.43 -11.08
C VAL A 365 15.39 24.93 -10.80
N LEU A 366 15.12 25.32 -9.55
CA LEU A 366 15.23 26.69 -9.08
C LEU A 366 16.62 27.29 -9.29
N THR A 367 17.64 26.56 -8.85
CA THR A 367 19.03 27.01 -8.94
C THR A 367 19.63 26.86 -10.32
N PHE A 368 19.13 25.91 -11.11
CA PHE A 368 19.60 25.67 -12.46
C PHE A 368 19.32 26.87 -13.37
N VAL A 369 18.18 27.52 -13.17
CA VAL A 369 17.82 28.73 -13.93
C VAL A 369 18.74 29.90 -13.62
N GLU A 370 19.22 30.03 -12.38
CA GLU A 370 20.19 31.07 -12.03
C GLU A 370 21.63 30.74 -12.45
N SER A 371 22.07 29.50 -12.20
CA SER A 371 23.44 29.07 -12.48
C SER A 371 23.54 27.54 -12.51
N PRO A 372 23.92 26.94 -13.66
CA PRO A 372 24.14 25.50 -13.78
C PRO A 372 25.19 24.96 -12.80
N ILE A 373 26.20 25.77 -12.48
CA ILE A 373 27.26 25.40 -11.54
C ILE A 373 26.71 25.32 -10.11
N LYS A 374 25.90 26.29 -9.68
CA LYS A 374 25.22 26.23 -8.36
C LYS A 374 24.32 25.01 -8.27
N ALA A 375 23.55 24.71 -9.33
CA ALA A 375 22.71 23.53 -9.41
C ALA A 375 23.50 22.22 -9.24
N LEU A 376 24.67 22.11 -9.88
CA LEU A 376 25.54 20.95 -9.72
C LEU A 376 26.04 20.79 -8.28
N ILE A 377 26.40 21.90 -7.62
CA ILE A 377 26.80 21.91 -6.20
C ILE A 377 25.63 21.47 -5.31
N VAL A 378 24.40 21.92 -5.58
CA VAL A 378 23.19 21.49 -4.85
C VAL A 378 22.97 20.00 -4.97
N VAL A 379 23.05 19.44 -6.18
CA VAL A 379 22.90 17.99 -6.41
C VAL A 379 24.00 17.22 -5.69
N GLY A 380 25.24 17.69 -5.78
CA GLY A 380 26.38 17.10 -5.07
C GLY A 380 26.16 17.08 -3.56
N PHE A 381 25.71 18.19 -2.99
CA PHE A 381 25.41 18.28 -1.56
C PHE A 381 24.28 17.34 -1.14
N ILE A 382 23.14 17.34 -1.84
CA ILE A 382 22.01 16.45 -1.54
C ILE A 382 22.45 14.98 -1.60
N ALA A 383 23.23 14.61 -2.62
CA ALA A 383 23.74 13.25 -2.77
C ALA A 383 24.67 12.85 -1.62
N VAL A 384 25.62 13.71 -1.23
CA VAL A 384 26.54 13.47 -0.10
C VAL A 384 25.77 13.40 1.22
N PHE A 385 24.85 14.33 1.44
CA PHE A 385 24.03 14.36 2.65
C PHE A 385 23.15 13.10 2.75
N GLN A 386 22.60 12.61 1.64
CA GLN A 386 21.85 11.35 1.62
C GLN A 386 22.69 10.17 2.12
N GLN A 387 23.99 10.12 1.76
CA GLN A 387 24.89 9.09 2.29
C GLN A 387 25.12 9.28 3.80
N LEU A 388 25.38 10.51 4.24
CA LEU A 388 25.54 10.82 5.67
C LEU A 388 24.28 10.43 6.46
N GLU A 389 23.10 10.70 5.90
CA GLU A 389 21.84 10.31 6.50
C GLU A 389 21.71 8.80 6.62
N ASN A 390 21.93 8.07 5.52
CA ASN A 390 21.79 6.62 5.47
C ASN A 390 22.78 5.89 6.41
N TYR A 391 24.03 6.36 6.50
CA TYR A 391 25.07 5.70 7.28
C TYR A 391 25.18 6.19 8.73
N LEU A 392 24.90 7.46 9.01
CA LEU A 392 25.16 8.07 10.32
C LEU A 392 23.88 8.40 11.10
N PHE A 393 22.93 9.10 10.47
CA PHE A 393 21.77 9.64 11.17
C PHE A 393 20.63 8.63 11.29
N ALA A 394 20.23 8.02 10.17
CA ALA A 394 19.10 7.09 10.10
C ALA A 394 19.26 5.89 11.05
N PRO A 395 20.43 5.22 11.16
CA PRO A 395 20.61 4.12 12.10
C PRO A 395 20.49 4.59 13.55
N LYS A 396 21.09 5.73 13.91
CA LYS A 396 21.07 6.26 15.29
C LYS A 396 19.67 6.69 15.73
N VAL A 397 18.87 7.24 14.82
CA VAL A 397 17.52 7.74 15.11
C VAL A 397 16.46 6.64 15.04
N THR A 398 16.63 5.64 14.16
CA THR A 398 15.62 4.61 13.90
C THR A 398 15.86 3.31 14.68
N ALA A 399 17.08 3.03 15.13
CA ALA A 399 17.42 1.77 15.84
C ALA A 399 16.58 1.51 17.10
N ARG A 400 15.99 2.54 17.71
CA ARG A 400 15.17 2.39 18.92
C ARG A 400 13.67 2.25 18.65
N THR A 401 13.21 2.47 17.42
CA THR A 401 11.77 2.63 17.12
C THR A 401 11.18 1.48 16.31
N LEU A 402 11.95 0.82 15.43
CA LEU A 402 11.42 -0.24 14.57
C LEU A 402 12.48 -1.31 14.24
N GLU A 403 12.37 -2.50 14.84
CA GLU A 403 13.07 -3.71 14.39
C GLU A 403 12.25 -4.37 13.27
N LEU A 404 12.25 -3.77 12.09
CA LEU A 404 11.68 -4.37 10.88
C LEU A 404 12.76 -4.95 10.00
N HIS A 405 12.51 -6.12 9.43
CA HIS A 405 13.34 -6.64 8.35
C HIS A 405 13.24 -5.69 7.13
N PRO A 406 14.36 -5.21 6.55
CA PRO A 406 14.34 -4.24 5.46
C PRO A 406 13.48 -4.65 4.26
N ALA A 407 13.47 -5.95 3.94
CA ALA A 407 12.62 -6.51 2.88
C ALA A 407 11.11 -6.31 3.14
N LEU A 408 10.64 -6.46 4.39
CA LEU A 408 9.23 -6.25 4.74
C LEU A 408 8.87 -4.77 4.69
N ALA A 409 9.77 -3.90 5.13
CA ALA A 409 9.62 -2.46 5.06
C ALA A 409 9.52 -1.97 3.59
N PHE A 410 10.44 -2.42 2.73
CA PHE A 410 10.46 -2.08 1.31
C PHE A 410 9.27 -2.67 0.54
N GLY A 411 9.02 -3.98 0.68
CA GLY A 411 7.89 -4.65 0.04
C GLY A 411 6.55 -4.07 0.49
N GLY A 412 6.42 -3.74 1.78
CA GLY A 412 5.26 -3.04 2.32
C GLY A 412 5.03 -1.69 1.66
N ALA A 413 6.06 -0.86 1.55
CA ALA A 413 5.97 0.46 0.92
C ALA A 413 5.53 0.37 -0.56
N LEU A 414 6.05 -0.61 -1.31
CA LEU A 414 5.65 -0.85 -2.70
C LEU A 414 4.18 -1.29 -2.81
N VAL A 415 3.76 -2.25 -1.99
CA VAL A 415 2.37 -2.73 -1.99
C VAL A 415 1.42 -1.62 -1.54
N GLY A 416 1.75 -0.90 -0.49
CA GLY A 416 0.96 0.25 -0.03
C GLY A 416 0.86 1.33 -1.10
N GLY A 417 1.97 1.64 -1.77
CA GLY A 417 2.04 2.54 -2.91
C GLY A 417 1.13 2.11 -4.07
N ALA A 418 1.13 0.82 -4.40
CA ALA A 418 0.30 0.28 -5.48
C ALA A 418 -1.20 0.29 -5.17
N VAL A 419 -1.59 0.07 -3.90
CA VAL A 419 -3.00 -0.07 -3.50
C VAL A 419 -3.65 1.28 -3.18
N LEU A 420 -2.98 2.15 -2.43
CA LEU A 420 -3.53 3.41 -1.93
C LEU A 420 -2.74 4.64 -2.43
N GLY A 421 -1.86 4.48 -3.40
CA GLY A 421 -1.03 5.56 -3.92
C GLY A 421 0.03 6.04 -2.92
N PRO A 422 0.50 7.30 -3.04
CA PRO A 422 1.53 7.86 -2.17
C PRO A 422 1.18 7.72 -0.68
N VAL A 423 -0.08 7.96 -0.33
CA VAL A 423 -0.58 7.81 1.05
C VAL A 423 -0.33 6.40 1.58
N GLY A 424 -0.64 5.37 0.79
CA GLY A 424 -0.40 3.98 1.17
C GLY A 424 1.06 3.65 1.40
N ALA A 425 1.97 4.22 0.61
CA ALA A 425 3.41 4.00 0.78
C ALA A 425 3.90 4.54 2.14
N ILE A 426 3.39 5.68 2.61
CA ILE A 426 3.71 6.26 3.92
C ILE A 426 3.14 5.39 5.05
N LEU A 427 1.89 4.97 4.91
CA LEU A 427 1.16 4.19 5.92
C LEU A 427 1.64 2.73 6.01
N ALA A 428 2.30 2.23 4.97
CA ALA A 428 2.73 0.84 4.88
C ALA A 428 3.70 0.44 5.99
N LEU A 429 4.64 1.30 6.35
CA LEU A 429 5.70 0.95 7.31
C LEU A 429 5.12 0.64 8.70
N PRO A 430 4.29 1.50 9.31
CA PRO A 430 3.62 1.16 10.57
C PRO A 430 2.61 0.02 10.41
N ALA A 431 1.93 -0.10 9.27
CA ALA A 431 1.03 -1.23 9.02
C ALA A 431 1.78 -2.58 9.01
N VAL A 432 2.96 -2.64 8.39
CA VAL A 432 3.83 -3.83 8.38
C VAL A 432 4.39 -4.10 9.77
N ALA A 433 4.83 -3.07 10.50
CA ALA A 433 5.27 -3.23 11.90
C ALA A 433 4.16 -3.82 12.78
N MET A 434 2.94 -3.34 12.60
CA MET A 434 1.77 -3.87 13.28
C MET A 434 1.47 -5.31 12.87
N GLY A 435 1.49 -5.60 11.56
CA GLY A 435 1.29 -6.96 11.04
C GLY A 435 2.31 -7.95 11.59
N GLN A 436 3.60 -7.60 11.56
CA GLN A 436 4.67 -8.42 12.11
C GLN A 436 4.50 -8.64 13.61
N ALA A 437 4.18 -7.57 14.36
CA ALA A 437 4.05 -7.67 15.80
C ALA A 437 2.85 -8.53 16.21
N LEU A 438 1.70 -8.38 15.52
CA LEU A 438 0.52 -9.22 15.70
C LEU A 438 0.81 -10.67 15.32
N ALA A 439 1.46 -10.92 14.18
CA ALA A 439 1.86 -12.26 13.76
C ALA A 439 2.78 -12.93 14.79
N SER A 440 3.75 -12.19 15.34
CA SER A 440 4.65 -12.69 16.39
C SER A 440 3.94 -13.01 17.71
N SER A 441 2.77 -12.40 17.95
CA SER A 441 1.92 -12.67 19.12
C SER A 441 0.99 -13.87 18.94
N TRP A 442 0.79 -14.32 17.70
CA TRP A 442 -0.16 -15.38 17.33
C TRP A 442 0.45 -16.78 17.20
N GLY A 443 1.66 -17.01 17.72
CA GLY A 443 2.29 -18.34 17.72
C GLY A 443 2.89 -18.70 19.08
N THR A 444 2.76 -19.96 19.50
CA THR A 444 3.62 -20.54 20.53
C THR A 444 5.04 -20.53 19.99
N ARG A 445 5.92 -19.72 20.60
CA ARG A 445 7.35 -19.77 20.30
C ARG A 445 7.86 -21.14 20.75
N HIS A 446 8.32 -21.94 19.79
CA HIS A 446 9.08 -23.15 20.07
C HIS A 446 10.55 -22.79 20.05
N GLU A 447 11.37 -23.46 20.86
CA GLU A 447 12.82 -23.29 20.82
C GLU A 447 13.32 -23.64 19.41
N VAL A 448 14.14 -22.75 18.85
CA VAL A 448 14.70 -22.93 17.51
C VAL A 448 15.82 -23.95 17.62
N ILE A 449 15.78 -25.01 16.81
CA ILE A 449 16.86 -25.99 16.71
C ILE A 449 18.12 -25.26 16.25
N GLU A 450 19.22 -25.42 16.98
CA GLU A 450 20.51 -24.82 16.61
C GLU A 450 21.04 -25.48 15.33
N ASP A 451 20.82 -24.82 14.20
CA ASP A 451 21.32 -25.17 12.87
C ASP A 451 22.36 -24.13 12.43
N PRO A 452 23.41 -24.49 11.65
CA PRO A 452 24.35 -23.55 11.01
C PRO A 452 23.67 -22.34 10.34
N LEU A 453 22.46 -22.52 9.79
CA LEU A 453 21.66 -21.47 9.16
C LEU A 453 20.99 -20.51 10.17
N THR A 454 20.96 -20.86 11.45
CA THR A 454 20.36 -20.09 12.56
C THR A 454 21.40 -19.45 13.48
N PHE A 455 22.69 -19.74 13.30
CA PHE A 455 23.77 -19.11 14.07
C PHE A 455 23.87 -17.61 13.75
N LEU A 456 23.41 -16.77 14.67
CA LEU A 456 23.73 -15.35 14.69
C LEU A 456 25.10 -15.18 15.35
N GLN A 457 26.10 -14.71 14.60
CA GLN A 457 27.40 -14.39 15.18
C GLN A 457 27.21 -13.31 16.25
N ALA A 458 27.41 -13.68 17.52
CA ALA A 458 27.19 -12.77 18.65
C ALA A 458 28.00 -11.48 18.45
N ALA A 459 27.32 -10.34 18.46
CA ALA A 459 27.97 -9.05 18.30
C ALA A 459 29.05 -8.88 19.38
N LYS A 460 30.29 -8.61 18.94
CA LYS A 460 31.46 -8.44 19.81
C LYS A 460 31.12 -7.45 20.94
N PRO A 461 31.27 -7.80 22.22
CA PRO A 461 30.88 -6.91 23.31
C PRO A 461 31.64 -5.59 23.22
N PRO A 462 30.99 -4.45 23.55
CA PRO A 462 31.62 -3.15 23.48
C PRO A 462 32.88 -3.14 24.35
N ARG A 463 34.01 -2.77 23.74
CA ARG A 463 35.32 -2.74 24.39
C ARG A 463 35.24 -1.85 25.63
N ALA A 464 35.28 -2.45 26.81
CA ALA A 464 35.25 -1.72 28.08
C ALA A 464 36.37 -0.66 28.07
N LYS A 465 36.00 0.61 28.28
CA LYS A 465 36.98 1.68 28.50
C LYS A 465 37.77 1.29 29.75
N ARG A 466 39.05 0.99 29.56
CA ARG A 466 40.01 0.67 30.62
C ARG A 466 40.04 1.84 31.60
N GLY A 467 39.37 1.68 32.74
CA GLY A 467 39.37 2.66 33.82
C GLY A 467 40.79 2.90 34.29
N SER A 468 41.18 4.18 34.33
CA SER A 468 42.38 4.68 35.02
C SER A 468 42.38 4.14 36.45
N ARG A 469 43.29 3.22 36.77
CA ARG A 469 43.68 2.89 38.16
C ARG A 469 44.17 4.19 38.80
N LYS A 470 43.36 4.81 39.66
CA LYS A 470 43.89 5.70 40.70
C LYS A 470 44.47 4.80 41.79
N SER A 471 45.77 4.93 42.03
CA SER A 471 46.46 4.30 43.15
C SER A 471 45.86 4.81 44.48
N PRO A 472 45.75 3.96 45.51
CA PRO A 472 45.32 4.40 46.84
C PRO A 472 46.39 5.31 47.48
N PRO A 473 45.99 6.31 48.30
CA PRO A 473 46.94 7.13 49.05
C PRO A 473 47.63 6.30 50.15
N ALA A 474 48.92 6.57 50.33
CA ALA A 474 49.76 6.01 51.40
C ALA A 474 49.50 6.69 52.74
#